data_AF-B7JX87-F1
#
_entry.id   AF-B7JX87-F1
#
_cell.length_a   1.000
_cell.length_b   1.000
_cell.length_c   1.000
_cell.angle_alpha   90.00
_cell.angle_beta   90.00
_cell.angle_gamma   90.00
#
_symmetry.space_group_name_H-M   'P 1'
#
loop_
_entity.id
_entity.type
_entity.pdbx_description
1 polymer ?
#
loop_
_entity_poly.entity_id
_entity_poly.type
_entity_poly.pdbx_seq_one_letter_code
_entity_poly.pdbx_strand_id
1 'polypeptide(L)'
;MKKTYTTFALMAFFVVGWGTLTASQSVQASSDPFADFMKNDCVPGAQKAGLTKNEAQQGCTCTMNTLRKKYSTPAFRTLLTKYRSGDAKAKQTLRSYGETCFEQVLDDILFED
;
A
#
# COMPACT_ATOMS: atom_id res chain seq x y z
N MET A 1 -2.20 52.55 -44.41
CA MET A 1 -2.00 52.92 -42.99
C MET A 1 -3.20 53.75 -42.53
N LYS A 2 -4.04 53.21 -41.64
CA LYS A 2 -5.21 53.91 -41.07
C LYS A 2 -5.24 53.69 -39.55
N LYS A 3 -5.23 54.80 -38.82
CA LYS A 3 -5.37 54.91 -37.35
C LYS A 3 -6.80 54.59 -36.94
N THR A 4 -6.96 53.89 -35.81
CA THR A 4 -7.92 54.20 -34.71
C THR A 4 -7.91 53.05 -33.70
N TYR A 5 -7.46 53.30 -32.46
CA TYR A 5 -7.78 52.44 -31.32
C TYR A 5 -8.48 53.27 -30.27
N THR A 6 -9.75 52.92 -30.08
CA THR A 6 -10.73 53.54 -29.21
C THR A 6 -10.45 53.19 -27.75
N THR A 7 -10.39 54.21 -26.91
CA THR A 7 -10.41 54.10 -25.44
C THR A 7 -11.81 53.69 -24.95
N PHE A 8 -11.90 52.58 -24.22
CA PHE A 8 -13.00 52.26 -23.29
C PHE A 8 -12.35 51.64 -22.05
N ALA A 9 -12.18 52.41 -20.97
CA ALA A 9 -13.15 52.61 -19.89
C ALA A 9 -13.11 51.45 -18.86
N LEU A 10 -12.46 51.78 -17.74
CA LEU A 10 -12.49 51.14 -16.42
C LEU A 10 -13.88 50.64 -16.01
N MET A 11 -13.94 49.48 -15.36
CA MET A 11 -14.81 49.23 -14.18
C MET A 11 -14.34 47.96 -13.45
N ALA A 12 -14.02 48.13 -12.18
CA ALA A 12 -13.58 47.11 -11.25
C ALA A 12 -14.77 46.36 -10.63
N PHE A 13 -14.61 45.06 -10.40
CA PHE A 13 -15.31 44.36 -9.32
C PHE A 13 -14.35 43.35 -8.68
N PHE A 14 -13.70 43.80 -7.60
CA PHE A 14 -12.98 42.95 -6.66
C PHE A 14 -14.02 42.11 -5.89
N VAL A 15 -14.05 40.80 -6.12
CA VAL A 15 -14.72 39.84 -5.24
C VAL A 15 -13.64 39.07 -4.52
N VAL A 16 -13.19 39.59 -3.38
CA VAL A 16 -12.35 38.84 -2.43
C VAL A 16 -13.25 38.42 -1.28
N GLY A 17 -13.94 37.30 -1.47
CA GLY A 17 -14.53 36.56 -0.37
C GLY A 17 -13.41 35.79 0.33
N TRP A 18 -12.96 36.26 1.48
CA TRP A 18 -12.16 35.44 2.40
C TRP A 18 -13.09 34.43 3.09
N GLY A 19 -13.45 33.39 2.36
CA GLY A 19 -13.91 32.15 2.96
C GLY A 19 -12.69 31.44 3.54
N THR A 20 -12.60 31.37 4.87
CA THR A 20 -11.67 30.45 5.53
C THR A 20 -12.10 29.02 5.17
N LEU A 21 -11.48 28.46 4.13
CA LEU A 21 -11.56 27.04 3.86
C LEU A 21 -10.83 26.33 4.99
N THR A 22 -11.56 25.95 6.03
CA THR A 22 -11.09 24.89 6.92
C THR A 22 -11.05 23.64 6.06
N ALA A 23 -9.87 23.34 5.54
CA ALA A 23 -9.57 22.05 4.94
C ALA A 23 -9.80 21.01 6.03
N SER A 24 -11.00 20.44 6.08
CA SER A 24 -11.29 19.23 6.83
C SER A 24 -10.40 18.17 6.21
N GLN A 25 -9.21 18.00 6.79
CA GLN A 25 -8.37 16.85 6.51
C GLN A 25 -9.22 15.65 6.95
N SER A 26 -9.85 15.00 5.98
CA SER A 26 -10.31 13.63 6.16
C SER A 26 -9.06 12.87 6.54
N VAL A 27 -8.90 12.59 7.84
CA VAL A 27 -7.95 11.61 8.33
C VAL A 27 -8.43 10.30 7.73
N GLN A 28 -7.98 10.01 6.50
CA GLN A 28 -8.08 8.68 5.93
C GLN A 28 -7.42 7.79 6.96
N ALA A 29 -8.25 7.02 7.66
CA ALA A 29 -7.80 6.02 8.61
C ALA A 29 -6.63 5.30 7.95
N SER A 30 -5.43 5.52 8.49
CA SER A 30 -4.19 5.02 7.90
C SER A 30 -4.34 3.50 7.88
N SER A 31 -4.67 2.93 6.71
CA SER A 31 -4.96 1.52 6.57
C SER A 31 -3.77 0.73 7.11
N ASP A 32 -4.00 -0.23 8.00
CA ASP A 32 -2.94 -1.06 8.57
C ASP A 32 -2.18 -1.72 7.41
N PRO A 33 -0.90 -1.38 7.16
CA PRO A 33 -0.15 -1.88 6.03
C PRO A 33 0.05 -3.40 6.13
N PHE A 34 0.06 -3.97 7.34
CA PHE A 34 0.14 -5.41 7.53
C PHE A 34 -1.14 -6.10 7.08
N ALA A 35 -2.31 -5.62 7.51
CA ALA A 35 -3.60 -6.14 7.05
C ALA A 35 -3.78 -5.98 5.54
N ASP A 36 -3.34 -4.84 4.99
CA ASP A 36 -3.36 -4.56 3.56
C ASP A 36 -2.51 -5.57 2.76
N PHE A 37 -1.26 -5.80 3.18
CA PHE A 37 -0.40 -6.80 2.54
C PHE A 37 -0.97 -8.22 2.66
N MET A 38 -1.50 -8.60 3.83
CA MET A 38 -2.10 -9.92 4.03
C MET A 38 -3.25 -10.18 3.05
N LYS A 39 -4.14 -9.20 2.90
CA LYS A 39 -5.34 -9.29 2.06
C LYS A 39 -5.04 -9.20 0.57
N ASN A 40 -4.17 -8.28 0.17
CA ASN A 40 -4.03 -7.89 -1.25
C ASN A 40 -2.83 -8.55 -1.94
N ASP A 41 -1.80 -8.94 -1.20
CA ASP A 41 -0.57 -9.48 -1.78
C ASP A 41 -0.32 -10.93 -1.35
N CYS A 42 -0.29 -11.20 -0.04
CA CYS A 42 0.15 -12.48 0.49
C CYS A 42 -0.83 -13.62 0.16
N VAL A 43 -2.06 -13.57 0.67
CA VAL A 43 -3.01 -14.67 0.50
C VAL A 43 -3.35 -14.89 -0.98
N PRO A 44 -3.68 -13.85 -1.78
CA PRO A 44 -3.92 -14.03 -3.20
C PRO A 44 -2.69 -14.53 -3.97
N GLY A 45 -1.49 -14.10 -3.58
CA GLY A 45 -0.23 -14.57 -4.17
C GLY A 45 0.01 -16.05 -3.92
N ALA A 46 -0.18 -16.51 -2.67
CA ALA A 46 -0.05 -17.90 -2.29
C ALA A 46 -1.09 -18.79 -3.00
N GLN A 47 -2.34 -18.34 -3.09
CA GLN A 47 -3.37 -19.07 -3.84
C GLN A 47 -3.06 -19.18 -5.34
N LYS A 48 -2.52 -18.11 -5.94
CA LYS A 48 -2.05 -18.15 -7.34
C LYS A 48 -0.87 -19.11 -7.55
N ALA A 49 -0.11 -19.39 -6.50
CA ALA A 49 0.97 -20.39 -6.52
C ALA A 49 0.46 -21.83 -6.34
N GLY A 50 -0.84 -22.04 -6.13
CA GLY A 50 -1.47 -23.36 -6.06
C GLY A 50 -1.88 -23.80 -4.65
N LEU A 51 -1.61 -22.99 -3.62
CA LEU A 51 -2.02 -23.30 -2.25
C LEU A 51 -3.54 -23.15 -2.07
N THR A 52 -4.12 -24.01 -1.24
CA THR A 52 -5.51 -23.85 -0.81
C THR A 52 -5.66 -22.57 0.01
N LYS A 53 -6.91 -22.11 0.18
CA LYS A 53 -7.18 -20.93 1.01
C LYS A 53 -6.66 -21.09 2.43
N ASN A 54 -6.76 -22.29 3.01
CA ASN A 54 -6.36 -22.54 4.39
C ASN A 54 -4.83 -22.47 4.54
N GLU A 55 -4.10 -23.15 3.67
CA GLU A 55 -2.62 -23.17 3.66
C GLU A 55 -2.05 -21.78 3.37
N ALA A 56 -2.63 -21.08 2.39
CA ALA A 56 -2.30 -19.69 2.09
C ALA A 56 -2.49 -18.80 3.32
N GLN A 57 -3.59 -18.98 4.06
CA GLN A 57 -3.86 -18.20 5.26
C GLN A 57 -2.91 -18.55 6.41
N GLN A 58 -2.55 -19.81 6.60
CA GLN A 58 -1.59 -20.25 7.61
C GLN A 58 -0.20 -19.65 7.34
N GLY A 59 0.35 -19.85 6.15
CA GLY A 59 1.69 -19.34 5.80
C GLY A 59 1.75 -17.80 5.81
N CYS A 60 0.70 -17.13 5.34
CA CYS A 60 0.61 -15.67 5.43
C CYS A 60 0.48 -15.16 6.87
N THR A 61 -0.21 -15.88 7.75
CA THR A 61 -0.30 -15.51 9.17
C THR A 61 1.05 -15.63 9.86
N CYS A 62 1.80 -16.71 9.60
CA CYS A 62 3.19 -16.85 10.06
C CYS A 62 4.05 -15.69 9.56
N THR A 63 3.96 -15.39 8.26
CA THR A 63 4.72 -14.30 7.63
C THR A 63 4.40 -12.95 8.28
N MET A 64 3.11 -12.68 8.55
CA MET A 64 2.66 -11.43 9.17
C MET A 64 3.15 -11.28 10.60
N ASN A 65 3.11 -12.37 11.38
CA ASN A 65 3.62 -12.37 12.74
C ASN A 65 5.12 -12.07 12.77
N THR A 66 5.88 -12.64 11.83
CA THR A 66 7.31 -12.36 11.71
C THR A 66 7.59 -10.92 11.31
N LEU A 67 6.88 -10.40 10.30
CA LEU A 67 7.06 -9.03 9.85
C LEU A 67 6.66 -8.00 10.92
N ARG A 68 5.58 -8.25 11.68
CA ARG A 68 5.16 -7.39 12.80
C ARG A 68 6.19 -7.34 13.94
N LYS A 69 6.93 -8.44 14.18
CA LYS A 69 8.03 -8.46 15.15
C LYS A 69 9.28 -7.70 14.66
N LYS A 70 9.49 -7.63 13.34
CA LYS A 70 10.71 -7.07 12.74
C LYS A 70 10.57 -5.60 12.33
N TYR A 71 9.39 -5.18 11.90
CA TYR A 71 9.15 -3.86 11.36
C TYR A 71 8.11 -3.10 12.18
N SER A 72 8.39 -1.83 12.44
CA SER A 72 7.34 -0.89 12.84
C SER A 72 6.40 -0.64 11.67
N THR A 73 5.16 -0.23 11.95
CA THR A 73 4.15 0.14 10.94
C THR A 73 4.67 1.10 9.85
N PRO A 74 5.36 2.22 10.15
CA PRO A 74 5.88 3.11 9.11
C PRO A 74 7.02 2.49 8.30
N ALA A 75 7.89 1.70 8.94
CA ALA A 75 8.97 0.99 8.24
C ALA A 75 8.41 -0.06 7.28
N PHE A 76 7.41 -0.82 7.74
CA PHE A 76 6.73 -1.81 6.91
C PHE A 76 5.96 -1.17 5.75
N ARG A 77 5.26 -0.05 5.99
CA ARG A 77 4.60 0.72 4.92
C ARG A 77 5.60 1.12 3.84
N THR A 78 6.78 1.60 4.23
CA THR A 78 7.84 1.97 3.29
C THR A 78 8.35 0.76 2.49
N LEU A 79 8.57 -0.37 3.16
CA LEU A 79 8.95 -1.62 2.51
C LEU A 79 7.88 -2.09 1.51
N LEU A 80 6.61 -2.03 1.90
CA LEU A 80 5.47 -2.42 1.08
C LEU A 80 5.35 -1.53 -0.17
N THR A 81 5.53 -0.22 -0.03
CA THR A 81 5.57 0.71 -1.17
C THR A 81 6.67 0.34 -2.16
N LYS A 82 7.88 0.05 -1.67
CA LYS A 82 9.01 -0.38 -2.52
C LYS A 82 8.74 -1.71 -3.21
N TYR A 83 8.16 -2.66 -2.49
CA TYR A 83 7.76 -3.95 -3.04
C TYR A 83 6.79 -3.77 -4.22
N ARG A 84 5.75 -2.95 -4.04
CA ARG A 84 4.74 -2.65 -5.08
C ARG A 84 5.30 -1.83 -6.24
N SER A 85 6.30 -0.99 -6.01
CA SER A 85 7.02 -0.30 -7.09
C SER A 85 8.02 -1.17 -7.83
N GLY A 86 8.13 -2.45 -7.48
CA GLY A 86 8.97 -3.41 -8.19
C GLY A 86 10.40 -3.54 -7.68
N ASP A 87 10.76 -2.90 -6.55
CA ASP A 87 12.12 -2.93 -6.00
C ASP A 87 12.57 -4.37 -5.69
N ALA A 88 13.71 -4.76 -6.27
CA ALA A 88 14.21 -6.13 -6.17
C ALA A 88 14.60 -6.52 -4.73
N LYS A 89 15.13 -5.58 -3.95
CA LYS A 89 15.53 -5.84 -2.56
C LYS A 89 14.30 -5.99 -1.66
N ALA A 90 13.27 -5.18 -1.87
CA ALA A 90 12.01 -5.27 -1.14
C ALA A 90 11.28 -6.59 -1.46
N LYS A 91 11.26 -6.99 -2.74
CA LYS A 91 10.77 -8.31 -3.17
C LYS A 91 11.52 -9.45 -2.50
N GLN A 92 12.85 -9.43 -2.56
CA GLN A 92 13.67 -10.47 -1.93
C GLN A 92 13.44 -10.53 -0.41
N THR A 93 13.39 -9.38 0.25
CA THR A 93 13.13 -9.29 1.69
C THR A 93 11.78 -9.92 2.06
N LEU A 94 10.69 -9.55 1.37
CA LEU A 94 9.38 -10.11 1.69
C LEU A 94 9.29 -11.60 1.34
N ARG A 95 9.94 -12.03 0.24
CA ARG A 95 10.01 -13.44 -0.14
C ARG A 95 10.73 -14.28 0.91
N SER A 96 11.88 -13.84 1.43
CA SER A 96 12.63 -14.63 2.41
C SER A 96 11.84 -14.88 3.70
N TYR A 97 10.99 -13.93 4.12
CA TYR A 97 10.10 -14.15 5.26
C TYR A 97 8.95 -15.11 4.93
N GLY A 98 8.47 -15.09 3.69
CA GLY A 98 7.45 -16.00 3.20
C GLY A 98 7.98 -17.42 3.07
N GLU A 99 9.14 -17.62 2.43
CA GLU A 99 9.77 -18.93 2.19
C GLU A 99 9.90 -19.73 3.49
N THR A 100 10.50 -19.17 4.54
CA THR A 100 10.62 -19.87 5.84
C THR A 100 9.28 -20.29 6.44
N CYS A 101 8.22 -19.48 6.26
CA CYS A 101 6.90 -19.79 6.79
C CYS A 101 6.12 -20.78 5.93
N PHE A 102 6.26 -20.71 4.60
CA PHE A 102 5.59 -21.61 3.67
C PHE A 102 6.30 -22.95 3.53
N GLU A 103 7.61 -23.01 3.80
CA GLU A 103 8.36 -24.27 3.93
C GLU A 103 7.81 -25.11 5.08
N GLN A 104 7.54 -24.51 6.24
CA GLN A 104 6.88 -25.20 7.36
C GLN A 104 5.49 -25.72 6.98
N VAL A 105 4.67 -24.89 6.33
CA VAL A 105 3.33 -25.31 5.87
C VAL A 105 3.42 -26.46 4.87
N LEU A 106 4.40 -26.44 3.97
CA LEU A 106 4.60 -27.52 3.01
C LEU A 106 5.13 -28.79 3.67
N ASP A 107 6.02 -28.67 4.66
CA ASP A 107 6.52 -29.81 5.43
C ASP A 107 5.36 -30.49 6.20
N ASP A 108 4.53 -29.70 6.88
CA ASP A 108 3.35 -30.21 7.58
C ASP A 108 2.40 -30.93 6.60
N ILE A 109 2.17 -30.40 5.40
CA ILE A 109 1.31 -31.04 4.38
C ILE A 109 1.93 -32.33 3.82
N LEU A 110 3.24 -32.34 3.56
CA LEU A 110 3.92 -33.42 2.85
C LEU A 110 4.29 -34.59 3.77
N PHE A 111 4.43 -34.33 5.07
CA PHE A 111 4.99 -35.29 6.03
C PHE A 111 4.11 -35.51 7.28
N GLU A 112 2.94 -34.87 7.40
CA GLU A 112 1.91 -35.33 8.36
C GLU A 112 1.04 -36.42 7.72
N ASP A 113 1.23 -37.66 8.22
CA ASP A 113 0.37 -38.85 8.00
C ASP A 113 -0.92 -38.80 8.83
#